data_AF-A0A7C7UP94-F1
#
_entry.id   AF-A0A7C7UP94-F1
#
_cell.length_a   1.000
_cell.length_b   1.000
_cell.length_c   1.000
_cell.angle_alpha   90.00
_cell.angle_beta   90.00
_cell.angle_gamma   90.00
#
_symmetry.space_group_name_H-M   'P 1'
#
loop_
_entity.id
_entity.type
_entity.pdbx_description
1 polymer ?
#
loop_
_entity_poly.entity_id
_entity_poly.type
_entity_poly.pdbx_seq_one_letter_code
_entity_poly.pdbx_strand_id
1 'polypeptide(L)'
;MSETKKVQGGIAMTDKPFSASIPTQDDKVVAALAHALGPLIAIIVWATQKDKSPFVAFQSLQALVYQLTGLVGALLGMVCYMCSFVGVFGGMFAFIPLAAATEGSAEGAEGFAALVGFLITMVTMFLPFAIIGLLILAILAFILYGLWAAFSVFQGKDFRYVVIGRWLERYLARNAGVKEPEA
;
A
#
# COMPACT_ATOMS: atom_id res chain seq x y z
N MET A 1 24.73 -15.28 50.85
CA MET A 1 23.48 -14.55 50.52
C MET A 1 23.81 -13.56 49.42
N SER A 2 23.53 -13.94 48.18
CA SER A 2 23.81 -13.19 46.96
C SER A 2 22.50 -12.72 46.37
N GLU A 3 22.27 -11.40 46.26
CA GLU A 3 21.22 -10.87 45.36
C GLU A 3 21.66 -9.53 44.73
N THR A 4 22.24 -9.69 43.55
CA THR A 4 21.81 -9.07 42.28
C THR A 4 21.34 -7.61 42.27
N LYS A 5 22.30 -6.76 41.90
CA LYS A 5 22.18 -5.45 41.23
C LYS A 5 21.11 -5.48 40.11
N LYS A 6 19.93 -4.89 40.38
CA LYS A 6 18.91 -4.60 39.34
C LYS A 6 19.46 -3.56 38.37
N VAL A 7 19.70 -4.00 37.14
CA VAL A 7 20.01 -3.14 35.99
C VAL A 7 18.78 -2.29 35.69
N GLN A 8 18.91 -0.98 35.88
CA GLN A 8 18.00 0.05 35.37
C GLN A 8 18.03 0.01 33.84
N GLY A 9 17.01 -0.59 33.25
CA GLY A 9 16.78 -0.65 31.81
C GLY A 9 15.27 -0.70 31.56
N GLY A 10 14.55 0.32 32.02
CA GLY A 10 13.12 0.45 31.82
C GLY A 10 12.83 1.89 31.44
N ILE A 11 12.64 2.14 30.15
CA ILE A 11 12.16 3.43 29.64
C ILE A 11 10.75 3.61 30.21
N ALA A 12 10.64 4.44 31.25
CA ALA A 12 9.36 4.88 31.77
C ALA A 12 8.69 5.78 30.71
N MET A 13 7.83 5.19 29.88
CA MET A 13 6.93 5.91 28.99
C MET A 13 5.75 6.43 29.80
N THR A 14 5.92 7.62 30.39
CA THR A 14 4.80 8.44 30.89
C THR A 14 4.43 9.45 29.79
N ASP A 15 3.22 9.34 29.28
CA ASP A 15 2.32 10.35 28.66
C ASP A 15 2.88 11.42 27.71
N LYS A 16 4.11 11.27 27.20
CA LYS A 16 4.68 12.13 26.16
C LYS A 16 4.48 11.48 24.78
N PRO A 17 4.12 12.27 23.74
CA PRO A 17 4.15 11.75 22.37
C PRO A 17 5.54 11.15 22.11
N PHE A 18 5.59 10.08 21.31
CA PHE A 18 6.80 9.33 20.96
C PHE A 18 7.97 10.21 20.44
N SER A 19 7.70 11.49 20.15
CA SER A 19 8.63 12.59 19.84
C SER A 19 9.33 13.23 21.06
N ALA A 20 9.60 12.50 22.15
CA ALA A 20 10.10 13.11 23.40
C ALA A 20 11.47 13.82 23.28
N SER A 21 12.24 13.54 22.20
CA SER A 21 13.41 14.33 21.80
C SER A 21 13.11 15.09 20.51
N ILE A 22 13.45 16.37 20.46
CA ILE A 22 13.38 17.18 19.23
C ILE A 22 14.25 16.47 18.17
N PRO A 23 13.69 16.02 17.04
CA PRO A 23 14.45 15.30 16.03
C PRO A 23 15.55 16.21 15.46
N THR A 24 16.76 15.68 15.41
CA THR A 24 17.92 16.39 14.85
C THR A 24 17.74 16.58 13.33
N GLN A 25 18.57 17.44 12.72
CA GLN A 25 18.53 17.59 11.25
C GLN A 25 18.87 16.26 10.56
N ASP A 26 19.84 15.50 11.10
CA ASP A 26 20.25 14.21 10.56
C ASP A 26 19.12 13.19 10.64
N ASP A 27 18.37 13.17 11.75
CA ASP A 27 17.20 12.30 11.90
C ASP A 27 16.13 12.57 10.83
N LYS A 28 15.87 13.85 10.52
CA LYS A 28 14.91 14.24 9.49
C LYS A 28 15.35 13.80 8.10
N VAL A 29 16.64 13.95 7.78
CA VAL A 29 17.19 13.52 6.49
C VAL A 29 17.10 12.00 6.35
N VAL A 30 17.55 11.26 7.36
CA VAL A 30 17.53 9.79 7.33
C VAL A 30 16.11 9.25 7.24
N ALA A 31 15.17 9.84 7.97
CA ALA A 31 13.76 9.49 7.89
C ALA A 31 13.17 9.79 6.50
N ALA A 32 13.46 10.96 5.92
CA ALA A 32 13.00 11.29 4.57
C ALA A 32 13.56 10.33 3.49
N LEU A 33 14.83 9.92 3.62
CA LEU A 33 15.45 8.94 2.73
C LEU A 33 14.77 7.58 2.78
N ALA A 34 14.32 7.14 3.95
CA ALA A 34 13.55 5.89 4.10
C ALA A 34 12.24 5.91 3.29
N HIS A 35 11.56 7.06 3.23
CA HIS A 35 10.36 7.22 2.41
C HIS A 35 10.66 7.21 0.91
N ALA A 36 11.78 7.81 0.49
CA ALA A 36 12.10 8.02 -0.92
C ALA A 36 12.69 6.79 -1.62
N LEU A 37 13.50 5.98 -0.93
CA LEU A 37 14.38 5.00 -1.57
C LEU A 37 13.87 3.55 -1.54
N GLY A 38 12.59 3.34 -1.23
CA GLY A 38 11.95 2.03 -1.31
C GLY A 38 12.16 1.12 -0.08
N PRO A 39 11.54 -0.08 -0.10
CA PRO A 39 11.32 -0.88 1.11
C PRO A 39 12.60 -1.45 1.69
N LEU A 40 13.58 -1.73 0.84
CA LEU A 40 14.90 -2.20 1.27
C LEU A 40 15.63 -1.11 2.07
N ILE A 41 15.56 0.15 1.64
CA ILE A 41 16.19 1.24 2.39
C ILE A 41 15.41 1.52 3.67
N ALA A 42 14.08 1.51 3.62
CA ALA A 42 13.25 1.68 4.80
C ALA A 42 13.55 0.65 5.90
N ILE A 43 13.69 -0.64 5.54
CA ILE A 43 14.01 -1.70 6.51
C ILE A 43 15.46 -1.62 7.02
N ILE A 44 16.42 -1.27 6.16
CA ILE A 44 17.82 -1.08 6.58
C ILE A 44 17.95 0.09 7.56
N VAL A 45 17.32 1.22 7.24
CA VAL A 45 17.29 2.40 8.12
C VAL A 45 16.64 2.05 9.45
N TRP A 46 15.50 1.35 9.43
CA TRP A 46 14.84 0.90 10.65
C TRP A 46 15.77 0.01 11.49
N ALA A 47 16.33 -1.05 10.91
CA ALA A 47 17.17 -2.00 11.63
C ALA A 47 18.42 -1.36 12.25
N THR A 48 18.99 -0.35 11.60
CA THR A 48 20.24 0.32 12.03
C THR A 48 20.04 1.51 12.96
N GLN A 49 18.87 2.17 12.89
CA GLN A 49 18.57 3.39 13.64
C GLN A 49 17.51 3.21 14.74
N LYS A 50 16.86 2.04 14.84
CA LYS A 50 15.78 1.78 15.81
C LYS A 50 16.13 2.06 17.27
N ASP A 51 17.38 1.81 17.65
CA ASP A 51 17.85 1.97 19.03
C ASP A 51 18.49 3.36 19.27
N LYS A 52 18.68 4.15 18.21
CA LYS A 52 19.37 5.46 18.25
C LYS A 52 18.40 6.63 18.25
N SER A 53 17.39 6.59 17.37
CA SER A 53 16.39 7.65 17.25
C SER A 53 15.00 7.05 17.13
N PRO A 54 14.13 7.22 18.15
CA PRO A 54 12.73 6.79 18.08
C PRO A 54 12.03 7.39 16.85
N PHE A 55 12.22 8.68 16.59
CA PHE A 55 11.62 9.37 15.43
C PHE A 55 11.98 8.68 14.11
N VAL A 56 13.26 8.41 13.87
CA VAL A 56 13.71 7.71 12.64
C VAL A 56 13.10 6.32 12.56
N ALA A 57 13.09 5.57 13.67
CA ALA A 57 12.53 4.23 13.73
C ALA A 57 11.05 4.20 13.31
N PHE A 58 10.25 5.14 13.81
CA PHE A 58 8.83 5.22 13.51
C PHE A 58 8.58 5.60 12.05
N GLN A 59 9.30 6.61 11.53
CA GLN A 59 9.12 7.04 10.15
C GLN A 59 9.62 6.00 9.14
N SER A 60 10.74 5.33 9.41
CA SER A 60 11.21 4.25 8.54
C SER A 60 10.25 3.06 8.52
N LEU A 61 9.62 2.74 9.64
CA LEU A 61 8.63 1.67 9.70
C LEU A 61 7.32 2.05 8.99
N GLN A 62 6.89 3.31 9.12
CA GLN A 62 5.78 3.83 8.33
C GLN A 62 6.07 3.79 6.82
N ALA A 63 7.27 4.20 6.40
CA ALA A 63 7.71 4.13 5.01
C ALA A 63 7.68 2.70 4.49
N LEU A 64 8.18 1.74 5.26
CA LEU A 64 8.18 0.33 4.91
C LEU A 64 6.76 -0.19 4.70
N VAL A 65 5.85 0.03 5.66
CA VAL A 65 4.46 -0.43 5.55
C VAL A 65 3.77 0.22 4.34
N TYR A 66 4.02 1.51 4.11
CA TYR A 66 3.46 2.22 2.97
C TYR A 66 3.89 1.61 1.64
N GLN A 67 5.20 1.36 1.46
CA GLN A 67 5.75 0.75 0.25
C GLN A 67 5.27 -0.69 0.06
N LEU A 68 5.14 -1.47 1.14
CA LEU A 68 4.57 -2.83 1.07
C LEU A 68 3.08 -2.81 0.70
N THR A 69 2.32 -1.82 1.19
CA THR A 69 0.91 -1.64 0.80
C THR A 69 0.80 -1.33 -0.69
N GLY A 70 1.67 -0.45 -1.21
CA GLY A 70 1.78 -0.17 -2.64
C GLY A 70 2.13 -1.41 -3.46
N LEU A 71 3.08 -2.23 -2.97
CA LEU A 71 3.45 -3.49 -3.63
C LEU A 71 2.28 -4.47 -3.72
N VAL A 72 1.54 -4.68 -2.63
CA VAL A 72 0.35 -5.54 -2.62
C VAL A 72 -0.72 -4.99 -3.57
N GLY A 73 -0.97 -3.68 -3.53
CA GLY A 73 -1.90 -3.02 -4.45
C GLY A 73 -1.51 -3.19 -5.93
N ALA A 74 -0.21 -3.08 -6.24
CA ALA A 74 0.32 -3.27 -7.59
C ALA A 74 0.16 -4.73 -8.06
N LEU A 75 0.43 -5.71 -7.19
CA LEU A 75 0.24 -7.13 -7.51
C LEU A 75 -1.24 -7.44 -7.77
N LEU A 76 -2.15 -6.96 -6.91
CA LEU A 76 -3.59 -7.11 -7.12
C LEU A 76 -4.06 -6.43 -8.41
N GLY A 77 -3.58 -5.22 -8.66
CA GLY A 77 -3.85 -4.50 -9.90
C GLY A 77 -3.40 -5.27 -11.14
N MET A 78 -2.21 -5.88 -11.08
CA MET A 78 -1.67 -6.71 -12.16
C MET A 78 -2.50 -7.97 -12.36
N VAL A 79 -2.95 -8.64 -11.29
CA VAL A 79 -3.87 -9.78 -11.39
C VAL A 79 -5.19 -9.37 -12.04
N CYS A 80 -5.81 -8.28 -11.60
CA CYS A 80 -7.04 -7.76 -12.22
C CYS A 80 -6.85 -7.43 -13.70
N TYR A 81 -5.71 -6.84 -14.06
CA TYR A 81 -5.35 -6.55 -15.44
C TYR A 81 -5.21 -7.85 -16.26
N MET A 82 -4.49 -8.85 -15.77
CA MET A 82 -4.37 -10.15 -16.45
C MET A 82 -5.72 -10.88 -16.60
N CYS A 83 -6.57 -10.87 -15.58
CA CYS A 83 -7.91 -11.44 -15.65
C CYS A 83 -8.78 -10.75 -16.71
N SER A 84 -8.59 -9.45 -16.94
CA SER A 84 -9.33 -8.74 -18.00
C SER A 84 -8.96 -9.23 -19.40
N PHE A 85 -7.71 -9.63 -19.65
CA PHE A 85 -7.31 -10.24 -20.93
C PHE A 85 -7.95 -11.61 -21.12
N VAL A 86 -8.03 -12.42 -20.05
CA VAL A 86 -8.76 -13.70 -20.12
C VAL A 86 -10.22 -13.46 -20.49
N GLY A 87 -10.84 -12.40 -19.97
CA GLY A 87 -12.19 -11.96 -20.38
C GLY A 87 -12.28 -11.59 -21.86
N VAL A 88 -11.31 -10.83 -22.39
CA VAL A 88 -11.25 -10.43 -23.80
C VAL A 88 -11.07 -11.65 -24.72
N PHE A 89 -10.10 -12.50 -24.43
CA PHE A 89 -9.82 -13.69 -25.24
C PHE A 89 -10.91 -14.75 -25.10
N GLY A 90 -11.44 -14.96 -23.89
CA GLY A 90 -12.56 -15.87 -23.64
C GLY A 90 -13.85 -15.40 -24.29
N GLY A 91 -14.15 -14.10 -24.24
CA GLY A 91 -15.29 -13.50 -24.92
C GLY A 91 -15.20 -13.65 -26.44
N MET A 92 -14.02 -13.44 -27.02
CA MET A 92 -13.81 -13.61 -28.46
C MET A 92 -13.87 -15.09 -28.88
N PHE A 93 -13.28 -16.00 -28.10
CA PHE A 93 -13.32 -17.44 -28.36
C PHE A 93 -14.72 -18.04 -28.20
N ALA A 94 -15.55 -17.51 -27.29
CA ALA A 94 -16.95 -17.93 -27.15
C ALA A 94 -17.86 -17.33 -28.24
N PHE A 95 -17.54 -16.10 -28.68
CA PHE A 95 -18.37 -15.39 -29.66
C PHE A 95 -18.19 -15.90 -31.10
N ILE A 96 -16.98 -16.29 -31.52
CA ILE A 96 -16.73 -16.78 -32.89
C ILE A 96 -17.55 -18.05 -33.23
N PRO A 97 -17.56 -19.12 -32.39
CA PRO A 97 -18.37 -20.30 -32.64
C PRO A 97 -19.87 -20.03 -32.53
N LEU A 98 -20.27 -19.11 -31.63
CA LEU A 98 -21.67 -18.72 -31.49
C LEU A 98 -22.18 -17.99 -32.74
N ALA A 99 -21.40 -17.03 -33.25
CA ALA A 99 -21.73 -16.31 -34.48
C ALA A 99 -21.78 -17.24 -35.70
N ALA A 100 -20.84 -18.19 -35.81
CA ALA A 100 -20.82 -19.19 -36.87
C ALA A 100 -21.98 -20.21 -36.75
N ALA A 101 -22.36 -20.60 -35.53
CA ALA A 101 -23.49 -21.51 -35.29
C ALA A 101 -24.85 -20.87 -35.58
N THR A 102 -24.92 -19.53 -35.59
CA THR A 102 -26.12 -18.77 -35.96
C THR A 102 -26.22 -18.49 -37.45
N GLU A 103 -25.35 -18.99 -38.33
CA GLU A 103 -25.45 -18.72 -39.78
C GLU A 103 -26.58 -19.48 -40.51
N GLY A 104 -27.50 -20.14 -39.78
CA GLY A 104 -28.54 -21.00 -40.36
C GLY A 104 -29.82 -21.17 -39.53
N SER A 105 -30.10 -20.27 -38.59
CA SER A 105 -31.30 -20.26 -37.76
C SER A 105 -32.31 -19.18 -38.19
N ALA A 106 -33.48 -19.13 -37.56
CA ALA A 106 -34.65 -18.43 -38.10
C ALA A 106 -34.48 -16.90 -38.25
N GLU A 107 -34.97 -16.38 -39.38
CA GLU A 107 -35.01 -14.96 -39.75
C GLU A 107 -35.63 -14.10 -38.62
N GLY A 108 -34.78 -13.33 -37.91
CA GLY A 108 -35.19 -12.33 -36.91
C GLY A 108 -34.51 -12.45 -35.54
N ALA A 109 -34.16 -13.66 -35.08
CA ALA A 109 -33.45 -13.86 -33.81
C ALA A 109 -31.93 -13.61 -33.93
N GLU A 110 -31.39 -13.79 -35.14
CA GLU A 110 -29.96 -13.71 -35.43
C GLU A 110 -29.41 -12.29 -35.29
N GLY A 111 -30.22 -11.28 -35.67
CA GLY A 111 -29.82 -9.88 -35.58
C GLY A 111 -29.67 -9.39 -34.13
N PHE A 112 -30.56 -9.81 -33.22
CA PHE A 112 -30.47 -9.43 -31.81
C PHE A 112 -29.31 -10.13 -31.11
N ALA A 113 -29.12 -11.43 -31.32
CA ALA A 113 -28.01 -12.19 -30.71
C ALA A 113 -26.64 -11.69 -31.21
N ALA A 114 -26.51 -11.43 -32.51
CA ALA A 114 -25.29 -10.87 -33.10
C ALA A 114 -25.00 -9.46 -32.57
N LEU A 115 -26.01 -8.60 -32.45
CA LEU A 115 -25.87 -7.27 -31.87
C LEU A 115 -25.43 -7.35 -30.39
N VAL A 116 -26.07 -8.20 -29.59
CA VAL A 116 -25.72 -8.36 -28.16
C VAL A 116 -24.28 -8.85 -28.02
N GLY A 117 -23.84 -9.85 -28.77
CA GLY A 117 -22.47 -10.34 -28.67
C GLY A 117 -21.43 -9.39 -29.28
N PHE A 118 -21.77 -8.62 -30.31
CA PHE A 118 -20.94 -7.51 -30.80
C PHE A 118 -20.78 -6.42 -29.72
N LEU A 119 -21.85 -6.03 -29.03
CA LEU A 119 -21.79 -5.07 -27.94
C LEU A 119 -20.98 -5.61 -26.75
N ILE A 120 -21.14 -6.89 -26.39
CA ILE A 120 -20.35 -7.53 -25.33
C ILE A 120 -18.86 -7.54 -25.70
N THR A 121 -18.50 -7.92 -26.92
CA THR A 121 -17.09 -7.93 -27.36
C THR A 121 -16.50 -6.52 -27.43
N MET A 122 -17.25 -5.53 -27.91
CA MET A 122 -16.82 -4.11 -27.85
C MET A 122 -16.57 -3.67 -26.41
N VAL A 123 -17.53 -3.85 -25.51
CA VAL A 123 -17.38 -3.43 -24.10
C VAL A 123 -16.21 -4.13 -23.42
N THR A 124 -16.06 -5.44 -23.66
CA THR A 124 -14.98 -6.23 -23.06
C THR A 124 -13.61 -5.80 -23.57
N MET A 125 -13.50 -5.34 -24.82
CA MET A 125 -12.25 -4.81 -25.38
C MET A 125 -11.78 -3.50 -24.73
N PHE A 126 -12.71 -2.65 -24.26
CA PHE A 126 -12.35 -1.42 -23.53
C PHE A 126 -12.00 -1.67 -22.06
N LEU A 127 -12.38 -2.81 -21.50
CA LEU A 127 -12.12 -3.18 -20.10
C LEU A 127 -10.63 -3.12 -19.68
N PRO A 128 -9.66 -3.72 -20.42
CA PRO A 128 -8.25 -3.62 -20.05
C PRO A 128 -7.73 -2.17 -20.10
N PHE A 129 -8.22 -1.34 -21.02
CA PHE A 129 -7.86 0.08 -21.11
C PHE A 129 -8.40 0.90 -19.94
N ALA A 130 -9.61 0.60 -19.48
CA ALA A 130 -10.17 1.22 -18.29
C ALA A 130 -9.36 0.83 -17.04
N ILE A 131 -9.00 -0.45 -16.90
CA ILE A 131 -8.21 -0.95 -15.77
C ILE A 131 -6.81 -0.32 -15.77
N ILE A 132 -6.10 -0.30 -16.90
CA ILE A 132 -4.77 0.31 -16.94
C ILE A 132 -4.83 1.83 -16.66
N GLY A 133 -5.86 2.52 -17.15
CA GLY A 133 -6.09 3.93 -16.83
C GLY A 133 -6.27 4.16 -15.34
N LEU A 134 -7.09 3.33 -14.68
CA LEU A 134 -7.28 3.37 -13.23
C LEU A 134 -5.97 3.06 -12.47
N LEU A 135 -5.19 2.08 -12.93
CA LEU A 135 -3.91 1.73 -12.30
C LEU A 135 -2.90 2.86 -12.40
N ILE A 136 -2.81 3.54 -13.54
CA ILE A 136 -1.94 4.71 -13.71
C ILE A 136 -2.33 5.81 -12.71
N LEU A 137 -3.62 6.13 -12.61
CA LEU A 137 -4.11 7.13 -11.64
C LEU A 137 -3.80 6.72 -10.20
N ALA A 138 -3.97 5.44 -9.86
CA ALA A 138 -3.64 4.91 -8.53
C ALA A 138 -2.14 5.00 -8.23
N ILE A 139 -1.27 4.67 -9.20
CA ILE A 139 0.18 4.79 -9.07
C ILE A 139 0.59 6.25 -8.89
N LEU A 140 0.01 7.18 -9.67
CA LEU A 140 0.27 8.61 -9.51
C LEU A 140 -0.15 9.12 -8.14
N ALA A 141 -1.35 8.76 -7.68
CA ALA A 141 -1.84 9.11 -6.35
C ALA A 141 -0.92 8.55 -5.25
N PHE A 142 -0.44 7.31 -5.42
CA PHE A 142 0.52 6.70 -4.52
C PHE A 142 1.85 7.48 -4.50
N ILE A 143 2.47 7.73 -5.65
CA ILE A 143 3.73 8.48 -5.70
C ILE A 143 3.59 9.87 -5.05
N LEU A 144 2.53 10.61 -5.38
CA LEU A 144 2.29 11.94 -4.82
C LEU A 144 2.14 11.89 -3.29
N TYR A 145 1.42 10.90 -2.76
CA TYR A 145 1.22 10.76 -1.33
C TYR A 145 2.51 10.35 -0.59
N GLY A 146 3.34 9.48 -1.19
CA GLY A 146 4.66 9.14 -0.67
C GLY A 146 5.64 10.32 -0.66
N LEU A 147 5.63 11.13 -1.71
CA LEU A 147 6.42 12.37 -1.79
C LEU A 147 5.97 13.40 -0.76
N TRP A 148 4.66 13.55 -0.57
CA TRP A 148 4.10 14.43 0.45
C TRP A 148 4.49 13.98 1.87
N ALA A 149 4.54 12.67 2.11
CA ALA A 149 5.06 12.11 3.36
C ALA A 149 6.54 12.45 3.57
N ALA A 150 7.40 12.19 2.59
CA ALA A 150 8.82 12.49 2.67
C ALA A 150 9.08 13.98 2.92
N PHE A 151 8.36 14.87 2.22
CA PHE A 151 8.46 16.31 2.40
C PHE A 151 8.02 16.76 3.80
N SER A 152 6.93 16.18 4.32
CA SER A 152 6.42 16.50 5.65
C SER A 152 7.38 16.08 6.75
N VAL A 153 7.97 14.88 6.63
CA VAL A 153 9.00 14.36 7.55
C VAL A 153 10.26 15.21 7.51
N PHE A 154 10.67 15.66 6.32
CA PHE A 154 11.83 16.55 6.16
C PHE A 154 11.65 17.89 6.88
N GLN A 155 10.43 18.44 6.92
CA GLN A 155 10.11 19.64 7.71
C GLN A 155 10.12 19.40 9.23
N GLY A 156 10.28 18.14 9.67
CA GLY A 156 10.21 17.76 11.08
C GLY A 156 8.77 17.69 11.61
N LYS A 157 7.76 17.62 10.73
CA LYS A 157 6.39 17.32 11.13
C LYS A 157 6.26 15.81 11.29
N ASP A 158 5.62 15.38 12.38
CA ASP A 158 5.28 13.97 12.58
C ASP A 158 4.23 13.55 11.56
N PHE A 159 4.70 12.99 10.45
CA PHE A 159 3.82 12.40 9.46
C PHE A 159 3.15 11.16 10.04
N ARG A 160 1.83 11.05 9.82
CA ARG A 160 1.03 9.93 10.27
C ARG A 160 0.12 9.48 9.14
N TYR A 161 0.38 8.30 8.59
CA TYR A 161 -0.55 7.64 7.68
C TYR A 161 -1.89 7.39 8.40
N VAL A 162 -2.98 7.90 7.84
CA VAL A 162 -4.33 7.96 8.47
C VAL A 162 -4.82 6.59 8.95
N VAL A 163 -4.47 5.51 8.23
CA VAL A 163 -4.91 4.15 8.55
C VAL A 163 -3.94 3.41 9.48
N ILE A 164 -2.63 3.65 9.33
CA ILE A 164 -1.58 2.84 9.97
C ILE A 164 -1.12 3.43 11.30
N GLY A 165 -1.18 4.77 11.46
CA GLY A 165 -0.67 5.46 12.65
C GLY A 165 -1.26 4.93 13.96
N ARG A 166 -2.58 4.70 14.00
CA ARG A 166 -3.29 4.22 15.20
C ARG A 166 -3.07 2.75 15.52
N TRP A 167 -2.70 1.93 14.55
CA TRP A 167 -2.41 0.50 14.76
C TRP A 167 -0.98 0.30 15.24
N LEU A 168 -0.04 1.02 14.63
CA LEU A 168 1.37 0.92 14.98
C LEU A 168 1.67 1.47 16.37
N GLU A 169 1.00 2.55 16.77
CA GLU A 169 1.08 3.14 18.12
C GLU A 169 0.66 2.12 19.19
N ARG A 170 -0.42 1.36 18.95
CA ARG A 170 -0.86 0.29 19.85
C ARG A 170 0.09 -0.90 19.89
N TYR A 171 0.68 -1.28 18.75
CA TYR A 171 1.66 -2.38 18.70
C TYR A 171 2.93 -2.04 19.49
N LEU A 172 3.45 -0.82 19.30
CA LEU A 172 4.64 -0.34 20.01
C LEU A 172 4.36 -0.12 21.51
N ALA A 173 3.19 0.38 21.89
CA ALA A 173 2.79 0.53 23.30
C ALA A 173 2.69 -0.81 24.03
N ARG A 174 2.07 -1.83 23.39
CA ARG A 174 1.95 -3.18 23.97
C ARG A 174 3.31 -3.86 24.14
N ASN A 175 4.21 -3.74 23.17
CA ASN A 175 5.54 -4.33 23.26
C ASN A 175 6.50 -3.56 24.19
N ALA A 176 6.22 -2.29 24.46
CA ALA A 176 6.92 -1.50 25.49
C ALA A 176 6.42 -1.77 26.92
N GLY A 177 5.42 -2.65 27.11
CA GLY A 177 4.87 -2.99 28.42
C GLY A 177 4.01 -1.88 29.06
N VAL A 178 3.54 -0.91 28.27
CA VAL A 178 2.62 0.12 28.73
C VAL A 178 1.21 -0.47 28.76
N LYS A 179 0.63 -0.59 29.96
CA LYS A 179 -0.75 -1.02 30.14
C LYS A 179 -1.69 -0.05 29.42
N GLU A 180 -2.66 -0.60 28.70
CA GLU A 180 -3.71 0.19 28.05
C GLU A 180 -4.38 1.12 29.08
N PRO A 181 -4.63 2.40 28.75
CA PRO A 181 -5.60 3.15 29.52
C PRO A 181 -6.97 2.53 29.24
N GLU A 182 -7.62 2.04 30.30
CA GLU A 182 -8.99 1.56 30.25
C GLU A 182 -9.90 2.66 29.67
N ALA A 183 -10.46 2.40 28.48
CA ALA A 183 -11.74 2.93 28.01
C ALA A 183 -12.22 2.15 26.78
#